data_AF-A0A3A9AGW5-F1
#
_entry.id   AF-A0A3A9AGW5-F1
#
_cell.length_a   1.000
_cell.length_b   1.000
_cell.length_c   1.000
_cell.angle_alpha   90.00
_cell.angle_beta   90.00
_cell.angle_gamma   90.00
#
_symmetry.space_group_name_H-M   'P 1'
#
loop_
_entity.id
_entity.type
_entity.pdbx_description
1 polymer ?
#
loop_
_entity_poly.entity_id
_entity_poly.type
_entity_poly.pdbx_seq_one_letter_code
_entity_poly.pdbx_strand_id
1 'polypeptide(L)'
;MNIGERIKRYREEKRMTQEEVADRAGVTAVSVSRWERGTRDPTFRDVEKIAAALGVTMEELTREPKRGTGLRKIIDGKLYDTESALILFEFRRKYQDPLNPLFFGKNMVHVEWEDAQYLKTERGAYLYYCPKRKDLQVVTEREVKDTIRKLDADAYIRIFGQVEEG
;
A
#
# COMPACT_ATOMS: atom_id res chain seq x y z
N MET A 1 -6.48 -0.49 10.09
CA MET A 1 -6.64 0.95 9.79
C MET A 1 -8.11 1.23 9.52
N ASN A 2 -8.80 1.93 10.42
CA ASN A 2 -10.20 2.31 10.26
C ASN A 2 -10.36 3.57 9.38
N ILE A 3 -11.60 3.95 9.06
CA ILE A 3 -11.88 5.12 8.22
C ILE A 3 -11.40 6.43 8.83
N GLY A 4 -11.50 6.58 10.16
CA GLY A 4 -11.02 7.73 10.90
C GLY A 4 -9.52 7.96 10.77
N GLU A 5 -8.73 6.90 10.95
CA GLU A 5 -7.28 6.94 10.78
C GLU A 5 -6.89 7.35 9.35
N ARG A 6 -7.71 6.98 8.35
CA ARG A 6 -7.46 7.34 6.93
C ARG A 6 -7.79 8.79 6.65
N ILE A 7 -8.91 9.28 7.18
CA ILE A 7 -9.27 10.71 7.14
C ILE A 7 -8.10 11.52 7.71
N LYS A 8 -7.61 11.12 8.89
CA LYS A 8 -6.47 11.77 9.54
C LYS A 8 -5.20 11.73 8.68
N ARG A 9 -4.86 10.55 8.13
CA ARG A 9 -3.68 10.38 7.28
C ARG A 9 -3.72 11.31 6.06
N TYR A 10 -4.80 11.28 5.29
CA TYR A 10 -4.93 12.13 4.10
C TYR A 10 -4.94 13.63 4.44
N ARG A 11 -5.53 14.00 5.58
CA ARG A 11 -5.49 15.37 6.08
C ARG A 11 -4.06 15.82 6.37
N GLU A 12 -3.27 15.00 7.06
CA GLU A 12 -1.88 15.30 7.42
C GLU A 12 -0.96 15.31 6.19
N GLU A 13 -1.14 14.38 5.24
CA GLU A 13 -0.45 14.37 3.94
C GLU A 13 -0.67 15.68 3.17
N LYS A 14 -1.89 16.24 3.24
CA LYS A 14 -2.25 17.51 2.60
C LYS A 14 -2.00 18.74 3.47
N ARG A 15 -1.36 18.57 4.63
CA ARG A 15 -1.04 19.63 5.60
C ARG A 15 -2.27 20.47 6.01
N MET A 16 -3.43 19.84 6.12
CA MET A 16 -4.68 20.52 6.48
C MET A 16 -5.01 20.40 7.97
N THR A 17 -5.66 21.40 8.56
CA THR A 17 -6.22 21.31 9.90
C THR A 17 -7.59 20.59 9.88
N GLN A 18 -8.06 20.14 11.05
CA GLN A 18 -9.40 19.54 11.15
C GLN A 18 -10.49 20.56 10.79
N GLU A 19 -10.26 21.84 11.08
CA GLU A 19 -11.17 22.95 10.74
C GLU A 19 -11.21 23.17 9.22
N GLU A 20 -10.06 23.22 8.55
CA GLU A 20 -10.01 23.40 7.09
C GLU A 20 -10.72 22.27 6.34
N VAL A 21 -10.56 21.01 6.79
CA VAL A 21 -11.28 19.88 6.20
C VAL A 21 -12.79 20.00 6.46
N ALA A 22 -13.17 20.39 7.68
CA ALA A 22 -14.56 20.53 8.06
C ALA A 22 -15.28 21.61 7.23
N ASP A 23 -14.63 22.77 7.06
CA ASP A 23 -15.15 23.89 6.28
C ASP A 23 -15.34 23.49 4.81
N ARG A 24 -14.35 22.81 4.21
CA ARG A 24 -14.45 22.31 2.82
C ARG A 24 -15.51 21.22 2.66
N ALA A 25 -15.70 20.36 3.66
CA ALA A 25 -16.69 19.29 3.62
C ALA A 25 -18.11 19.78 3.99
N GLY A 26 -18.26 21.01 4.49
CA GLY A 26 -19.54 21.52 5.00
C GLY A 26 -20.04 20.72 6.20
N VAL A 27 -19.14 20.43 7.15
CA VAL A 27 -19.40 19.73 8.41
C VAL A 27 -18.73 20.45 9.57
N THR A 28 -18.88 19.97 10.80
CA THR A 28 -18.23 20.59 11.97
C THR A 28 -16.84 19.99 12.22
N ALA A 29 -15.89 20.79 12.70
CA ALA A 29 -14.58 20.30 13.14
C ALA A 29 -14.70 19.22 14.23
N VAL A 30 -15.74 19.30 15.07
CA VAL A 30 -16.05 18.27 16.08
C VAL A 30 -16.39 16.94 15.42
N SER A 31 -17.14 16.94 14.30
CA SER A 31 -17.43 15.73 13.54
C SER A 31 -16.15 15.09 13.00
N VAL A 32 -15.29 15.88 12.37
CA VAL A 32 -13.99 15.42 11.84
C VAL A 32 -13.13 14.82 12.97
N SER A 33 -13.02 15.52 14.10
CA SER A 33 -12.29 15.06 15.28
C SER A 33 -12.85 13.75 15.87
N ARG A 34 -14.18 13.57 15.87
CA ARG A 34 -14.82 12.31 16.33
C ARG A 34 -14.55 11.16 15.36
N TRP A 35 -14.61 11.41 14.06
CA TRP A 35 -14.27 10.42 13.05
C TRP A 35 -12.81 9.99 13.18
N GLU A 36 -11.87 10.94 13.24
CA GLU A 36 -10.44 10.64 13.34
C GLU A 36 -10.06 9.86 14.61
N ARG A 37 -10.80 10.04 15.71
CA ARG A 37 -10.62 9.27 16.94
C ARG A 37 -11.39 7.95 16.98
N GLY A 38 -12.21 7.66 15.96
CA GLY A 38 -13.07 6.48 15.93
C GLY A 38 -14.18 6.48 16.99
N THR A 39 -14.51 7.63 17.58
CA THR A 39 -15.58 7.72 18.58
C THR A 39 -16.97 7.80 17.94
N ARG A 40 -17.02 8.05 16.63
CA ARG A 40 -18.21 7.98 15.79
C ARG A 40 -17.77 7.65 14.38
N ASP A 41 -18.56 6.86 13.66
CA ASP A 41 -18.33 6.63 12.23
C ASP A 41 -19.04 7.69 11.37
N PRO A 42 -18.42 8.13 10.26
CA PRO A 42 -19.09 8.97 9.26
C PRO A 42 -20.18 8.20 8.54
N THR A 43 -21.28 8.88 8.20
CA THR A 43 -22.29 8.30 7.29
C THR A 43 -21.75 8.23 5.86
N PHE A 44 -22.39 7.46 4.98
CA PHE A 44 -22.01 7.42 3.56
C PHE A 44 -21.91 8.82 2.92
N ARG A 45 -22.86 9.71 3.23
CA ARG A 45 -22.86 11.10 2.74
C ARG A 45 -21.73 11.93 3.35
N ASP A 46 -21.34 11.66 4.60
CA ASP A 46 -20.18 12.32 5.22
C ASP A 46 -18.87 11.85 4.57
N VAL A 47 -18.76 10.56 4.23
CA VAL A 47 -17.61 10.00 3.52
C VAL A 47 -17.44 10.64 2.15
N GLU A 48 -18.53 10.83 1.40
CA GLU A 48 -18.51 11.51 0.09
C GLU A 48 -17.98 12.95 0.22
N LYS A 49 -18.53 13.72 1.18
CA LYS A 49 -18.13 15.10 1.44
C LYS A 49 -16.66 15.21 1.85
N ILE A 50 -16.20 14.35 2.75
CA ILE A 50 -14.83 14.44 3.25
C ILE A 50 -13.82 13.94 2.23
N ALA A 51 -14.16 12.93 1.43
CA ALA A 51 -13.33 12.51 0.29
C ALA A 51 -13.13 13.68 -0.69
N ALA A 52 -14.21 14.37 -1.06
CA ALA A 52 -14.14 15.56 -1.91
C ALA A 52 -13.31 16.69 -1.27
N ALA A 53 -13.52 17.00 0.02
CA ALA A 53 -12.76 18.01 0.74
C ALA A 53 -11.26 17.70 0.84
N LEU A 54 -10.94 16.42 1.00
CA LEU A 54 -9.58 15.90 0.98
C LEU A 54 -9.05 15.70 -0.43
N GLY A 55 -9.82 15.95 -1.50
CA GLY A 55 -9.37 15.73 -2.89
C GLY A 55 -8.89 14.30 -3.15
N VAL A 56 -9.62 13.32 -2.63
CA VAL A 56 -9.43 11.89 -2.89
C VAL A 56 -10.76 11.28 -3.32
N THR A 57 -10.73 10.12 -3.95
CA THR A 57 -11.96 9.39 -4.27
C THR A 57 -12.53 8.73 -3.01
N MET A 58 -13.85 8.48 -2.99
CA MET A 58 -14.46 7.68 -1.92
C MET A 58 -13.80 6.31 -1.81
N GLU A 59 -13.46 5.69 -2.93
CA GLU A 59 -12.77 4.41 -2.94
C GLU A 59 -11.43 4.49 -2.22
N GLU A 60 -10.59 5.49 -2.51
CA GLU A 60 -9.32 5.67 -1.80
C GLU A 60 -9.51 5.84 -0.28
N LEU A 61 -10.56 6.57 0.12
CA LEU A 61 -10.86 6.80 1.53
C LEU A 61 -11.39 5.54 2.23
N THR A 62 -12.16 4.69 1.55
CA THR A 62 -12.79 3.50 2.15
C THR A 62 -12.05 2.19 1.91
N ARG A 63 -11.16 2.13 0.92
CA ARG A 63 -10.56 0.87 0.43
C ARG A 63 -9.70 0.20 1.48
N GLU A 64 -10.17 -0.90 2.04
CA GLU A 64 -9.39 -1.72 2.98
C GLU A 64 -7.99 -2.04 2.44
N PRO A 65 -6.95 -2.01 3.29
CA PRO A 65 -5.62 -2.30 2.80
C PRO A 65 -5.61 -3.78 2.39
N LYS A 66 -5.26 -4.06 1.14
CA LYS A 66 -5.20 -5.43 0.65
C LYS A 66 -4.15 -6.19 1.46
N ARG A 67 -4.44 -7.43 1.80
CA ARG A 67 -3.50 -8.37 2.43
C ARG A 67 -2.95 -9.33 1.40
N GLY A 68 -1.74 -9.84 1.64
CA GLY A 68 -1.13 -10.85 0.77
C GLY A 68 -1.91 -12.17 0.78
N THR A 69 -1.63 -13.02 -0.20
CA THR A 69 -2.19 -14.39 -0.22
C THR A 69 -1.52 -15.21 0.88
N GLY A 70 -2.20 -16.08 1.65
CA GLY A 70 -1.64 -16.74 2.85
C GLY A 70 -0.50 -17.76 2.69
N LEU A 71 0.58 -17.36 2.03
CA LEU A 71 1.85 -18.07 2.01
C LEU A 71 2.60 -17.85 3.33
N ARG A 72 3.05 -18.96 3.92
CA ARG A 72 3.90 -18.97 5.11
C ARG A 72 5.27 -19.52 4.75
N LYS A 73 6.34 -18.80 5.08
CA LYS A 73 7.72 -19.22 4.82
C LYS A 73 8.64 -18.83 5.98
N ILE A 74 9.58 -19.70 6.31
CA ILE A 74 10.63 -19.41 7.27
C ILE A 74 11.85 -18.87 6.51
N ILE A 75 12.32 -17.69 6.89
CA ILE A 75 13.52 -17.04 6.33
C ILE A 75 14.35 -16.57 7.53
N ASP A 76 15.63 -16.94 7.58
CA ASP A 76 16.56 -16.62 8.68
C ASP A 76 16.00 -16.91 10.08
N GLY A 77 15.32 -18.05 10.22
CA GLY A 77 14.72 -18.49 11.49
C GLY A 77 13.45 -17.74 11.90
N LYS A 78 12.93 -16.84 11.07
CA LYS A 78 11.68 -16.08 11.33
C LYS A 78 10.58 -16.55 10.39
N LEU A 79 9.39 -16.78 10.95
CA LEU A 79 8.18 -17.07 10.18
C LEU A 79 7.60 -15.77 9.60
N TYR A 80 7.45 -15.75 8.29
CA TYR A 80 6.77 -14.69 7.54
C TYR A 80 5.47 -15.25 6.97
N ASP A 81 4.36 -14.56 7.24
CA ASP A 81 3.02 -14.88 6.75
C ASP A 81 2.48 -13.69 5.95
N THR A 82 2.27 -13.90 4.65
CA THR A 82 1.76 -12.87 3.76
C THR A 82 0.28 -12.56 3.98
N GLU A 83 -0.52 -13.42 4.61
CA GLU A 83 -1.93 -13.12 4.98
C GLU A 83 -1.99 -12.00 6.03
N SER A 84 -1.05 -12.03 6.98
CA SER A 84 -0.93 -10.98 7.99
C SER A 84 -0.26 -9.70 7.47
N ALA A 85 0.38 -9.75 6.30
CA ALA A 85 1.11 -8.62 5.73
C ALA A 85 0.21 -7.76 4.84
N LEU A 86 0.39 -6.44 4.92
CA LEU A 86 -0.31 -5.47 4.08
C LEU A 86 0.43 -5.30 2.76
N ILE A 87 -0.28 -5.41 1.64
CA ILE A 87 0.26 -5.08 0.33
C ILE A 87 0.45 -3.56 0.28
N LEU A 88 1.70 -3.14 0.11
CA LEU A 88 2.09 -1.74 -0.08
C LEU A 88 1.95 -1.32 -1.55
N PHE A 89 2.43 -2.16 -2.47
CA PHE A 89 2.51 -1.83 -3.87
C PHE A 89 2.46 -3.09 -4.74
N GLU A 90 1.68 -3.04 -5.81
CA GLU A 90 1.55 -4.12 -6.79
C GLU A 90 2.04 -3.59 -8.14
N PHE A 91 2.85 -4.38 -8.84
CA PHE A 91 3.36 -4.01 -10.16
C PHE A 91 3.60 -5.24 -11.03
N ARG A 92 3.68 -5.03 -12.34
CA ARG A 92 4.02 -6.11 -13.28
C ARG A 92 5.48 -6.02 -13.65
N ARG A 93 6.15 -7.18 -13.69
CA ARG A 93 7.54 -7.29 -14.13
C ARG A 93 7.69 -8.36 -15.20
N LYS A 94 8.75 -8.24 -16.00
CA LYS A 94 9.20 -9.33 -16.87
C LYS A 94 10.05 -10.29 -16.05
N TYR A 95 9.72 -11.56 -16.10
CA TYR A 95 10.57 -12.65 -15.65
C TYR A 95 11.01 -13.45 -16.87
N GLN A 96 12.30 -13.80 -16.89
CA GLN A 96 12.84 -14.72 -17.88
C GLN A 96 12.85 -16.10 -17.23
N ASP A 97 11.90 -16.94 -17.62
CA ASP A 97 11.88 -18.33 -17.19
C ASP A 97 12.85 -19.12 -18.08
N PRO A 98 13.97 -19.65 -17.53
CA PRO A 98 14.86 -20.49 -18.31
C PRO A 98 14.10 -21.73 -18.78
N LEU A 99 13.95 -21.88 -20.10
CA LEU A 99 13.28 -23.06 -20.66
C LEU A 99 14.06 -24.32 -20.27
N ASN A 100 13.34 -25.43 -20.11
CA ASN A 100 13.96 -26.70 -19.77
C ASN A 100 15.06 -27.04 -20.80
N PRO A 101 16.33 -27.07 -20.38
CA PRO A 101 17.45 -27.25 -21.31
C PRO A 101 17.51 -28.65 -21.93
N LEU A 102 16.70 -29.61 -21.44
CA LEU A 102 16.51 -30.90 -22.11
C LEU A 102 15.74 -30.79 -23.43
N PHE A 103 14.88 -29.77 -23.59
CA PHE A 103 14.00 -29.61 -24.74
C PHE A 103 14.32 -28.37 -25.58
N PHE A 104 15.04 -27.40 -25.02
CA PHE A 104 15.37 -26.14 -25.66
C PHE A 104 16.86 -25.81 -25.48
N GLY A 105 17.45 -25.06 -26.42
CA GLY A 105 18.86 -24.66 -26.32
C GLY A 105 19.14 -23.87 -25.04
N LYS A 106 20.35 -24.01 -24.46
CA LYS A 106 20.76 -23.46 -23.15
C LYS A 106 20.54 -21.95 -22.94
N ASN A 107 20.27 -21.20 -24.01
CA ASN A 107 20.10 -19.75 -24.00
C ASN A 107 18.67 -19.29 -24.35
N MET A 108 17.70 -20.21 -24.47
CA MET A 108 16.30 -19.83 -24.70
C MET A 108 15.58 -19.56 -23.39
N VAL A 109 15.03 -18.36 -23.26
CA VAL A 109 14.21 -17.94 -22.12
C VAL A 109 12.79 -17.64 -22.58
N HIS A 110 11.79 -18.09 -21.83
CA HIS A 110 10.42 -17.63 -22.00
C HIS A 110 10.28 -16.32 -21.24
N VAL A 111 9.97 -15.23 -21.96
CA VAL A 111 9.66 -13.95 -21.30
C VAL A 111 8.21 -13.97 -20.90
N GLU A 112 7.97 -13.96 -19.60
CA GLU A 112 6.62 -13.90 -19.06
C GLU A 112 6.44 -12.67 -18.18
N TRP A 113 5.24 -12.08 -18.25
CA TRP A 113 4.84 -11.03 -17.33
C TRP A 113 4.21 -11.66 -16.10
N GLU A 114 4.73 -11.31 -14.93
CA GLU A 114 4.17 -11.72 -13.65
C GLU A 114 3.86 -10.51 -12.78
N ASP A 115 2.87 -10.68 -11.91
CA ASP A 115 2.53 -9.70 -10.91
C ASP A 115 3.43 -9.92 -9.69
N ALA A 116 4.00 -8.82 -9.19
CA ALA A 116 4.86 -8.77 -8.03
C ALA A 116 4.30 -7.76 -7.02
N GLN A 117 4.52 -8.06 -5.75
CA GLN A 117 3.95 -7.31 -4.64
C GLN A 117 5.04 -6.99 -3.63
N TYR A 118 5.05 -5.75 -3.16
CA TYR A 118 5.72 -5.38 -1.92
C TYR A 118 4.72 -5.40 -0.78
N LEU A 119 5.07 -6.07 0.32
CA LEU A 119 4.25 -6.14 1.51
C LEU A 119 4.99 -5.61 2.73
N LYS A 120 4.23 -5.17 3.74
CA LYS A 120 4.71 -4.78 5.06
C LYS A 120 4.06 -5.66 6.11
N THR A 121 4.89 -6.34 6.88
CA THR A 121 4.43 -7.13 8.03
C THR A 121 4.05 -6.22 9.18
N GLU A 122 3.22 -6.73 10.10
CA GLU A 122 2.86 -6.02 11.34
C GLU A 122 4.10 -5.71 12.22
N ARG A 123 5.15 -6.55 12.10
CA ARG A 123 6.44 -6.36 12.78
C ARG A 123 7.39 -5.37 12.06
N GLY A 124 6.93 -4.73 10.99
CA GLY A 124 7.68 -3.69 10.27
C GLY A 124 8.66 -4.19 9.20
N ALA A 125 8.81 -5.52 9.01
CA ALA A 125 9.63 -6.06 7.92
C ALA A 125 8.94 -5.87 6.56
N TYR A 126 9.74 -5.58 5.53
CA TYR A 126 9.28 -5.48 4.15
C TYR A 126 9.53 -6.81 3.42
N LEU A 127 8.55 -7.22 2.61
CA LEU A 127 8.58 -8.46 1.85
C LEU A 127 8.41 -8.16 0.37
N TYR A 128 9.15 -8.88 -0.46
CA TYR A 128 8.88 -8.99 -1.89
C TYR A 128 8.23 -10.35 -2.15
N TYR A 129 7.11 -10.36 -2.85
CA TYR A 129 6.34 -11.56 -3.12
C TYR A 129 5.86 -11.65 -4.56
N CYS A 130 6.07 -12.81 -5.19
CA CYS A 130 5.49 -13.19 -6.48
C CYS A 130 4.47 -14.32 -6.27
N PRO A 131 3.15 -14.03 -6.33
CA PRO A 131 2.12 -15.04 -6.09
C PRO A 131 2.22 -16.26 -7.00
N LYS A 132 2.44 -16.04 -8.30
CA LYS A 132 2.49 -17.10 -9.31
C LYS A 132 3.54 -18.16 -9.01
N ARG A 133 4.73 -17.72 -8.59
CA ARG A 133 5.89 -18.58 -8.30
C ARG A 133 6.01 -18.95 -6.83
N LYS A 134 5.16 -18.37 -5.98
CA LYS A 134 5.26 -18.45 -4.51
C LYS A 134 6.65 -18.05 -4.01
N ASP A 135 7.32 -17.13 -4.73
CA ASP A 135 8.64 -16.64 -4.35
C ASP A 135 8.47 -15.48 -3.36
N LEU A 136 8.95 -15.69 -2.13
CA LEU A 136 8.89 -14.73 -1.04
C LEU A 136 10.31 -14.47 -0.52
N GLN A 137 10.65 -13.19 -0.45
CA GLN A 137 11.95 -12.68 -0.02
C GLN A 137 11.75 -11.55 0.99
N VAL A 138 12.65 -11.46 1.97
CA VAL A 138 12.72 -10.30 2.88
C VAL A 138 13.59 -9.25 2.20
N VAL A 139 13.08 -8.02 2.12
CA VAL A 139 13.76 -6.90 1.46
C VAL A 139 13.91 -5.73 2.41
N THR A 140 14.79 -4.80 2.09
CA THR A 140 15.01 -3.59 2.88
C THR A 140 14.03 -2.49 2.51
N GLU A 141 13.73 -1.60 3.46
CA GLU A 141 12.88 -0.42 3.19
C GLU A 141 13.43 0.44 2.05
N ARG A 142 14.76 0.58 1.98
CA ARG A 142 15.45 1.36 0.95
C ARG A 142 15.17 0.81 -0.45
N GLU A 143 15.30 -0.50 -0.64
CA GLU A 143 15.02 -1.14 -1.94
C GLU A 143 13.56 -0.96 -2.37
N VAL A 144 12.62 -1.06 -1.42
CA VAL A 144 11.20 -0.83 -1.69
C VAL A 144 10.95 0.62 -2.10
N LYS A 145 11.47 1.58 -1.33
CA LYS A 145 11.38 3.02 -1.61
C LYS A 145 11.94 3.36 -3.00
N ASP A 146 13.16 2.91 -3.29
CA ASP A 146 13.83 3.19 -4.56
C ASP A 146 13.08 2.59 -5.76
N THR A 147 12.51 1.40 -5.59
CA THR A 147 11.75 0.73 -6.65
C THR A 147 10.41 1.41 -6.90
N ILE A 148 9.64 1.68 -5.84
CA ILE A 148 8.33 2.35 -5.96
C ILE A 148 8.52 3.74 -6.55
N ARG A 149 9.52 4.52 -6.10
CA ARG A 149 9.82 5.84 -6.66
C ARG A 149 10.09 5.82 -8.17
N LYS A 150 10.74 4.78 -8.68
CA LYS A 150 11.03 4.62 -10.12
C LYS A 150 9.82 4.17 -10.93
N LEU A 151 8.93 3.37 -10.34
CA LEU A 151 7.78 2.81 -11.02
C LEU A 151 6.55 3.72 -10.97
N ASP A 152 6.30 4.37 -9.83
CA ASP A 152 5.14 5.21 -9.57
C ASP A 152 5.46 6.23 -8.46
N ALA A 153 5.80 7.45 -8.87
CA ALA A 153 6.15 8.53 -7.95
C ALA A 153 4.99 8.96 -7.04
N ASP A 154 3.74 8.86 -7.53
CA ASP A 154 2.55 9.21 -6.76
C ASP A 154 2.27 8.14 -5.70
N ALA A 155 2.42 6.86 -6.03
CA ALA A 155 2.38 5.79 -5.03
C ALA A 155 3.48 5.93 -3.98
N TYR A 156 4.69 6.33 -4.37
CA TYR A 156 5.78 6.58 -3.42
C TYR A 156 5.39 7.64 -2.38
N ILE A 157 4.88 8.78 -2.83
CA ILE A 157 4.45 9.88 -1.95
C ILE A 157 3.33 9.40 -1.01
N ARG A 158 2.32 8.70 -1.55
CA ARG A 158 1.20 8.15 -0.76
C ARG A 158 1.63 7.11 0.28
N ILE A 159 2.67 6.32 0.01
CA ILE A 159 3.09 5.23 0.89
C ILE A 159 4.11 5.70 1.95
N PHE A 160 5.00 6.63 1.59
CA PHE A 160 6.18 6.97 2.42
C PHE A 160 6.26 8.43 2.86
N GLY A 161 5.28 9.29 2.55
CA GLY A 161 5.35 10.72 2.79
C GLY A 161 5.68 11.12 4.23
N GLN A 162 6.93 11.55 4.46
CA GLN A 162 7.27 12.97 4.55
C GLN A 162 8.40 13.25 3.56
N VAL A 163 8.19 14.21 2.66
CA VAL A 163 9.27 14.79 1.86
C VAL A 163 10.01 15.74 2.79
N GLU A 164 11.19 15.36 3.27
CA GLU A 164 12.17 16.37 3.69
C GLU A 164 12.55 17.14 2.42
N GLU A 165 11.93 18.31 2.24
CA GLU A 165 12.45 19.35 1.36
C GLU A 165 13.77 19.82 2.00
N GLY A 166 14.88 19.48 1.36
CA GLY A 166 16.19 20.07 1.62
C GLY A 166 16.34 21.43 0.96
#